data_AF-K3W483-F1
#
_entry.id   AF-K3W483-F1
#
_cell.length_a   1.000
_cell.length_b   1.000
_cell.length_c   1.000
_cell.angle_alpha   90.00
_cell.angle_beta   90.00
_cell.angle_gamma   90.00
#
_symmetry.space_group_name_H-M   'P 1'
#
loop_
_entity.id
_entity.type
_entity.pdbx_description
1 polymer ?
#
loop_
_entity_poly.entity_id
_entity_poly.type
_entity_poly.pdbx_seq_one_letter_code
_entity_poly.pdbx_strand_id
1 'polypeptide(L)'
;MSGPVSWEPHRDTRRRVLASLTKCAERGDVVVTTLEAVLVVLAGVLAGGINTVVGSGTLITFPVLLAVGFPPVTANVSNSLGLVPGSFSGAIGYRRELVGQGPRVKRLLPASLLGGVLGAVLLIKLPEDAFAAIVPVLIAIALVLVVLQPWLNRKLAERERHEHGGVALWVGVFLAGIYGGYFGAAQGVLVMGLMGVLMSEHIQRMNALKNVLTAFVNLIAGVLFIFIADVAWDAVLLLALGSVVGGQIGAKVGRRLPPVVLRAVIVLVGAVAIVQILTR
;
A
#
# COMPACT_ATOMS: atom_id res chain seq x y z
N MET A 1 -31.35 11.69 59.57
CA MET A 1 -30.55 10.46 59.43
C MET A 1 -29.95 10.46 58.03
N SER A 2 -28.74 11.01 57.90
CA SER A 2 -28.04 11.20 56.63
C SER A 2 -26.75 10.37 56.71
N GLY A 3 -26.69 9.26 55.99
CA GLY A 3 -25.50 8.40 55.95
C GLY A 3 -24.35 9.06 55.15
N PRO A 4 -23.08 8.75 55.43
CA PRO A 4 -21.96 9.35 54.72
C PRO A 4 -21.79 8.71 53.34
N VAL A 5 -21.72 9.55 52.31
CA VAL A 5 -21.38 9.18 50.93
C VAL A 5 -19.87 8.96 50.85
N SER A 6 -19.45 7.71 50.64
CA SER A 6 -18.06 7.34 50.36
C SER A 6 -17.71 7.66 48.90
N TRP A 7 -16.99 8.77 48.70
CA TRP A 7 -16.39 9.14 47.42
C TRP A 7 -14.98 8.54 47.30
N GLU A 8 -14.78 7.56 46.42
CA GLU A 8 -13.45 7.03 46.07
C GLU A 8 -13.19 7.12 44.55
N PRO A 9 -12.83 8.29 43.97
CA PRO A 9 -12.69 8.44 42.52
C PRO A 9 -11.26 8.33 41.96
N HIS A 10 -10.21 8.06 42.77
CA HIS A 10 -8.83 8.31 42.31
C HIS A 10 -7.89 7.10 42.14
N ARG A 11 -8.25 5.88 42.56
CA ARG A 11 -7.36 4.70 42.37
C ARG A 11 -7.42 4.12 40.95
N ASP A 12 -8.53 4.32 40.26
CA ASP A 12 -8.80 3.66 38.99
C ASP A 12 -8.10 4.33 37.80
N THR A 13 -7.91 5.65 37.85
CA THR A 13 -7.19 6.41 36.82
C THR A 13 -5.69 6.07 36.80
N ARG A 14 -5.05 5.90 37.97
CA ARG A 14 -3.63 5.49 38.03
C ARG A 14 -3.43 4.07 37.51
N ARG A 15 -4.36 3.14 37.77
CA ARG A 15 -4.29 1.79 37.19
C ARG A 15 -4.48 1.80 35.68
N ARG A 16 -5.38 2.63 35.14
CA ARG A 16 -5.54 2.80 33.69
C ARG A 16 -4.33 3.45 33.04
N VAL A 17 -3.73 4.45 33.67
CA VAL A 17 -2.50 5.08 33.18
C VAL A 17 -1.33 4.10 33.25
N LEU A 18 -1.15 3.39 34.36
CA LEU A 18 -0.10 2.38 34.49
C LEU A 18 -0.32 1.20 33.53
N ALA A 19 -1.57 0.78 33.30
CA ALA A 19 -1.94 -0.22 32.29
C ALA A 19 -1.69 0.30 30.87
N SER A 20 -1.93 1.58 30.58
CA SER A 20 -1.58 2.19 29.29
C SER A 20 -0.07 2.35 29.09
N LEU A 21 0.67 2.60 30.17
CA LEU A 21 2.14 2.70 30.17
C LEU A 21 2.79 1.33 30.04
N THR A 22 2.23 0.28 30.67
CA THR A 22 2.66 -1.11 30.45
C THR A 22 2.27 -1.59 29.06
N LYS A 23 1.11 -1.22 28.54
CA LYS A 23 0.73 -1.49 27.13
C LYS A 23 1.59 -0.72 26.11
N CYS A 24 2.14 0.44 26.49
CA CYS A 24 3.18 1.14 25.70
C CYS A 24 4.56 0.49 25.83
N ALA A 25 4.90 -0.11 26.98
CA ALA A 25 6.19 -0.77 27.21
C ALA A 25 6.22 -2.23 26.72
N GLU A 26 5.06 -2.87 26.56
CA GLU A 26 4.87 -4.19 25.94
C GLU A 26 4.61 -4.10 24.43
N ARG A 27 4.51 -2.90 23.85
CA ARG A 27 4.69 -2.73 22.41
C ARG A 27 6.09 -3.26 22.12
N GLY A 28 6.15 -4.36 21.38
CA GLY A 28 7.40 -4.90 20.85
C GLY A 28 8.04 -3.88 19.92
N ASP A 29 8.68 -2.86 20.50
CA ASP A 29 9.54 -1.93 19.81
C ASP A 29 10.71 -2.77 19.31
N VAL A 30 10.59 -3.27 18.08
CA VAL A 30 11.74 -3.71 17.31
C VAL A 30 12.64 -2.48 17.26
N VAL A 31 13.66 -2.45 18.11
CA VAL A 31 14.60 -1.33 18.18
C VAL A 31 15.35 -1.32 16.85
N VAL A 32 14.84 -0.52 15.91
CA VAL A 32 15.41 -0.41 14.58
C VAL A 32 16.81 0.16 14.73
N THR A 33 17.82 -0.66 14.44
CA THR A 33 19.21 -0.21 14.44
C THR A 33 19.40 0.91 13.42
N THR A 34 20.42 1.74 13.57
CA THR A 34 20.69 2.83 12.61
C THR A 34 20.80 2.31 11.18
N LEU A 35 21.37 1.12 10.97
CA LEU A 35 21.48 0.48 9.67
C LEU A 35 20.10 0.07 9.12
N GLU A 36 19.26 -0.57 9.93
CA GLU A 36 17.90 -0.94 9.52
C GLU A 36 17.06 0.29 9.22
N ALA A 37 17.22 1.37 9.98
CA ALA A 37 16.51 2.62 9.74
C ALA A 37 16.87 3.21 8.38
N VAL A 38 18.16 3.21 8.02
CA VAL A 38 18.64 3.62 6.70
C VAL A 38 18.04 2.73 5.61
N LEU A 39 18.03 1.41 5.80
CA LEU A 39 17.45 0.46 4.85
C LEU A 39 15.95 0.70 4.64
N VAL A 40 15.19 0.92 5.72
CA VAL A 40 13.75 1.20 5.65
C VAL A 40 13.49 2.53 4.94
N VAL A 41 14.26 3.59 5.21
CA VAL A 41 14.13 4.86 4.49
C VAL A 41 14.43 4.69 3.00
N LEU A 42 15.53 3.99 2.65
CA LEU A 42 15.88 3.72 1.26
C LEU A 42 14.80 2.87 0.56
N ALA A 43 14.26 1.86 1.24
CA ALA A 43 13.14 1.09 0.76
C ALA A 43 11.92 1.99 0.54
N GLY A 44 11.64 2.92 1.45
CA GLY A 44 10.61 3.95 1.31
C GLY A 44 10.83 4.82 0.06
N VAL A 45 12.04 5.32 -0.18
CA VAL A 45 12.38 6.11 -1.38
C VAL A 45 12.16 5.31 -2.66
N LEU A 46 12.67 4.08 -2.73
CA LEU A 46 12.51 3.22 -3.89
C LEU A 46 11.03 2.88 -4.12
N ALA A 47 10.32 2.50 -3.06
CA ALA A 47 8.91 2.16 -3.11
C ALA A 47 8.04 3.35 -3.50
N GLY A 48 8.28 4.55 -2.95
CA GLY A 48 7.57 5.76 -3.35
C GLY A 48 7.75 6.07 -4.83
N GLY A 49 8.98 5.94 -5.35
CA GLY A 49 9.29 6.14 -6.75
C GLY A 49 8.61 5.10 -7.66
N ILE A 50 8.78 3.82 -7.34
CA ILE A 50 8.20 2.71 -8.11
C ILE A 50 6.68 2.69 -8.01
N ASN A 51 6.09 3.01 -6.86
CA ASN A 51 4.64 3.09 -6.71
C ASN A 51 4.04 4.19 -7.59
N THR A 52 4.77 5.29 -7.73
CA THR A 52 4.36 6.43 -8.56
C THR A 52 4.42 6.14 -10.06
N VAL A 53 5.38 5.31 -10.51
CA VAL A 53 5.59 5.01 -11.94
C VAL A 53 4.88 3.72 -12.39
N VAL A 54 4.96 2.67 -11.58
CA VAL A 54 4.49 1.31 -11.92
C VAL A 54 3.33 0.88 -11.02
N GLY A 55 3.31 1.33 -9.76
CA GLY A 55 2.28 0.94 -8.79
C GLY A 55 2.58 -0.37 -8.04
N SER A 56 3.85 -0.60 -7.74
CA SER A 56 4.36 -1.85 -7.12
C SER A 56 5.26 -1.60 -5.91
N GLY A 57 5.18 -0.44 -5.25
CA GLY A 57 6.13 -0.07 -4.19
C GLY A 57 6.16 -1.05 -3.00
N THR A 58 4.99 -1.59 -2.63
CA THR A 58 4.86 -2.57 -1.55
C THR A 58 5.68 -3.85 -1.78
N LEU A 59 5.98 -4.23 -3.04
CA LEU A 59 6.85 -5.38 -3.33
C LEU A 59 8.30 -5.19 -2.86
N ILE A 60 8.68 -3.96 -2.50
CA ILE A 60 9.99 -3.66 -1.94
C ILE A 60 9.90 -3.52 -0.42
N THR A 61 9.00 -2.67 0.05
CA THR A 61 8.95 -2.29 1.47
C THR A 61 8.43 -3.40 2.37
N PHE A 62 7.47 -4.20 1.91
CA PHE A 62 6.94 -5.29 2.73
C PHE A 62 8.01 -6.36 3.04
N PRO A 63 8.76 -6.91 2.06
CA PRO A 63 9.89 -7.79 2.34
C PRO A 63 10.97 -7.17 3.23
N VAL A 64 11.28 -5.88 3.05
CA VAL A 64 12.28 -5.21 3.89
C VAL A 64 11.82 -5.17 5.35
N LEU A 65 10.53 -4.91 5.62
CA LEU A 65 10.00 -4.96 6.98
C LEU A 65 10.05 -6.39 7.57
N LEU A 66 9.73 -7.42 6.78
CA LEU A 66 9.90 -8.81 7.22
C LEU A 66 11.37 -9.12 7.52
N ALA A 67 12.30 -8.59 6.73
CA ALA A 67 13.73 -8.80 6.92
C ALA A 67 14.21 -8.20 8.25
N VAL A 68 13.71 -7.01 8.60
CA VAL A 68 13.94 -6.31 9.88
C VAL A 68 13.27 -7.01 11.07
N GLY A 69 12.39 -7.99 10.82
CA GLY A 69 11.83 -8.86 11.85
C GLY A 69 10.40 -8.51 12.28
N PHE A 70 9.72 -7.62 11.56
CA PHE A 70 8.31 -7.34 11.84
C PHE A 70 7.42 -8.55 11.48
N PRO A 71 6.42 -8.89 12.32
CA PRO A 71 5.41 -9.88 11.98
C PRO A 71 4.67 -9.51 10.68
N PRO A 72 4.24 -10.48 9.85
CA PRO A 72 3.63 -10.20 8.56
C PRO A 72 2.44 -9.23 8.59
N VAL A 73 1.54 -9.39 9.56
CA VAL A 73 0.37 -8.50 9.68
C VAL A 73 0.80 -7.08 10.02
N THR A 74 1.62 -6.90 11.06
CA THR A 74 2.19 -5.60 11.46
C THR A 74 2.98 -4.96 10.33
N ALA A 75 3.80 -5.73 9.60
CA ALA A 75 4.56 -5.27 8.46
C ALA A 75 3.65 -4.76 7.34
N ASN A 76 2.57 -5.47 7.01
CA ASN A 76 1.62 -5.06 5.97
C ASN A 76 0.85 -3.80 6.37
N VAL A 77 0.42 -3.72 7.63
CA VAL A 77 -0.30 -2.59 8.20
C VAL A 77 0.59 -1.34 8.21
N SER A 78 1.80 -1.44 8.79
CA SER A 78 2.76 -0.34 8.84
C SER A 78 3.22 0.08 7.45
N ASN A 79 3.40 -0.86 6.52
CA ASN A 79 3.71 -0.54 5.13
C ASN A 79 2.60 0.29 4.47
N SER A 80 1.35 -0.15 4.62
CA SER A 80 0.18 0.51 4.02
C SER A 80 0.07 1.95 4.52
N LEU A 81 0.23 2.15 5.82
CA LEU A 81 0.27 3.47 6.46
C LEU A 81 1.46 4.32 6.02
N GLY A 82 2.67 3.76 6.06
CA GLY A 82 3.91 4.45 5.70
C GLY A 82 3.95 4.88 4.23
N LEU A 83 3.24 4.20 3.34
CA LEU A 83 3.16 4.57 1.92
C LEU A 83 2.05 5.58 1.60
N VAL A 84 1.16 5.93 2.54
CA VAL A 84 0.10 6.92 2.29
C VAL A 84 0.69 8.28 1.86
N PRO A 85 1.63 8.89 2.61
CA PRO A 85 2.16 10.20 2.24
C PRO A 85 2.90 10.17 0.90
N GLY A 86 3.67 9.10 0.63
CA GLY A 86 4.32 8.88 -0.65
C GLY A 86 3.35 8.71 -1.81
N SER A 87 2.21 8.05 -1.60
CA SER A 87 1.17 7.86 -2.62
C SER A 87 0.50 9.19 -3.00
N PHE A 88 0.20 10.03 -2.01
CA PHE A 88 -0.28 11.41 -2.27
C PHE A 88 0.79 12.28 -2.94
N SER A 89 2.05 12.17 -2.49
CA SER A 89 3.19 12.83 -3.12
C SER A 89 3.29 12.48 -4.62
N GLY A 90 3.19 11.20 -4.96
CA GLY A 90 3.16 10.73 -6.35
C GLY A 90 1.96 11.27 -7.15
N ALA A 91 0.76 11.27 -6.55
CA ALA A 91 -0.44 11.83 -7.17
C ALA A 91 -0.30 13.34 -7.45
N ILE A 92 0.26 14.11 -6.51
CA ILE A 92 0.55 15.54 -6.67
C ILE A 92 1.59 15.78 -7.77
N GLY A 93 2.56 14.87 -7.92
CA GLY A 93 3.56 14.89 -8.99
C GLY A 93 2.97 14.69 -10.40
N TYR A 94 1.83 13.99 -10.49
CA TYR A 94 1.05 13.75 -11.71
C TYR A 94 -0.16 14.69 -11.89
N ARG A 95 -0.22 15.78 -11.12
CA ARG A 95 -1.38 16.70 -11.14
C ARG A 95 -1.67 17.32 -12.50
N ARG A 96 -0.64 17.51 -13.34
CA ARG A 96 -0.80 18.09 -14.69
C ARG A 96 -1.54 17.13 -15.62
N GLU A 97 -1.23 15.84 -15.50
CA GLU A 97 -1.85 14.76 -16.26
C GLU A 97 -3.28 14.44 -15.77
N LEU A 98 -3.62 14.87 -14.55
CA LEU A 98 -4.96 14.74 -13.97
C LEU A 98 -5.94 15.82 -14.47
N VAL A 99 -5.46 16.90 -15.10
CA VAL A 99 -6.33 17.95 -15.64
C VAL A 99 -7.32 17.34 -16.65
N GLY A 100 -8.60 17.60 -16.44
CA GLY A 100 -9.71 17.04 -17.22
C GLY A 100 -10.18 15.63 -16.81
N GLN A 101 -9.51 14.95 -15.87
CA GLN A 101 -9.88 13.60 -15.42
C GLN A 101 -10.94 13.56 -14.30
N GLY A 102 -11.45 14.72 -13.86
CA GLY A 102 -12.39 14.85 -12.74
C GLY A 102 -13.58 13.88 -12.79
N PRO A 103 -14.30 13.75 -13.92
CA PRO A 103 -15.40 12.78 -14.06
C PRO A 103 -14.96 11.32 -13.85
N ARG A 104 -13.77 10.94 -14.36
CA ARG A 104 -13.24 9.58 -14.19
C ARG A 104 -12.86 9.29 -12.74
N VAL A 105 -12.26 10.27 -12.04
CA VAL A 105 -11.99 10.17 -10.60
C VAL A 105 -13.30 9.99 -9.84
N LYS A 106 -14.30 10.85 -10.06
CA LYS A 106 -15.61 10.76 -9.39
C LYS A 106 -16.29 9.41 -9.61
N ARG A 107 -16.11 8.79 -10.78
CA ARG A 107 -16.70 7.49 -11.10
C ARG A 107 -15.96 6.31 -10.47
N LEU A 108 -14.64 6.29 -10.51
CA LEU A 108 -13.83 5.12 -10.09
C LEU A 108 -13.37 5.17 -8.63
N LEU A 109 -13.32 6.36 -8.04
CA LEU A 109 -12.91 6.53 -6.64
C LEU A 109 -13.84 5.80 -5.65
N PRO A 110 -15.18 5.85 -5.78
CA PRO A 110 -16.06 5.08 -4.90
C PRO A 110 -15.81 3.57 -4.99
N ALA A 111 -15.57 3.03 -6.19
CA ALA A 111 -15.23 1.62 -6.38
C ALA A 111 -13.95 1.26 -5.60
N SER A 112 -12.91 2.09 -5.75
CA SER A 112 -11.63 1.89 -5.08
C SER A 112 -11.77 1.96 -3.56
N LEU A 113 -12.51 2.96 -3.05
CA LEU A 113 -12.72 3.14 -1.61
C LEU A 113 -13.52 1.98 -0.99
N LEU A 114 -14.64 1.59 -1.61
CA LEU A 114 -15.45 0.47 -1.13
C LEU A 114 -14.65 -0.84 -1.15
N GLY A 115 -13.88 -1.06 -2.22
CA GLY A 115 -12.96 -2.19 -2.30
C GLY A 115 -11.92 -2.13 -1.19
N GLY A 116 -11.26 -0.98 -1.00
CA GLY A 116 -10.24 -0.77 0.02
C GLY A 116 -10.73 -1.04 1.44
N VAL A 117 -11.93 -0.57 1.78
CA VAL A 117 -12.58 -0.87 3.07
C VAL A 117 -12.78 -2.38 3.23
N LEU A 118 -13.37 -3.04 2.23
CA LEU A 118 -13.64 -4.47 2.28
C LEU A 118 -12.34 -5.30 2.38
N GLY A 119 -11.30 -4.89 1.65
CA GLY A 119 -9.97 -5.50 1.71
C GLY A 119 -9.32 -5.37 3.08
N ALA A 120 -9.35 -4.17 3.67
CA ALA A 120 -8.80 -3.92 4.99
C ALA A 120 -9.54 -4.71 6.08
N VAL A 121 -10.87 -4.78 5.99
CA VAL A 121 -11.69 -5.62 6.90
C VAL A 121 -11.35 -7.10 6.73
N LEU A 122 -11.13 -7.56 5.49
CA LEU A 122 -10.75 -8.94 5.22
C LEU A 122 -9.39 -9.29 5.83
N LEU A 123 -8.43 -8.36 5.81
CA LEU A 123 -7.11 -8.55 6.41
C LEU A 123 -7.23 -8.81 7.92
N ILE A 124 -8.03 -8.01 8.61
CA ILE A 124 -8.17 -8.07 10.07
C ILE A 124 -8.98 -9.30 10.51
N LYS A 125 -9.93 -9.76 9.68
CA LYS A 125 -10.77 -10.93 10.01
C LYS A 125 -10.08 -12.27 9.76
N LEU A 126 -8.99 -12.30 9.01
CA LEU A 126 -8.27 -13.54 8.70
C LEU A 126 -7.27 -13.89 9.81
N PRO A 127 -7.11 -15.18 10.16
CA PRO A 127 -6.09 -15.60 11.11
C PRO A 127 -4.68 -15.18 10.63
N GLU A 128 -3.84 -14.74 11.56
CA GLU A 128 -2.48 -14.28 11.24
C GLU A 128 -1.64 -15.37 10.55
N ASP A 129 -1.80 -16.63 10.99
CA ASP A 129 -1.12 -17.78 10.40
C ASP A 129 -1.52 -18.00 8.93
N ALA A 130 -2.79 -17.77 8.60
CA ALA A 130 -3.30 -17.88 7.24
C ALA A 130 -2.71 -16.75 6.36
N PHE A 131 -2.56 -15.55 6.91
CA PHE A 131 -1.91 -14.45 6.20
C PHE A 131 -0.43 -14.74 5.96
N ALA A 132 0.30 -15.21 6.98
CA ALA A 132 1.71 -15.57 6.84
C ALA A 132 1.92 -16.65 5.75
N ALA A 133 1.05 -17.66 5.69
CA ALA A 133 1.11 -18.72 4.69
C ALA A 133 0.79 -18.23 3.26
N ILE A 134 -0.14 -17.28 3.10
CA ILE A 134 -0.56 -16.79 1.78
C ILE A 134 0.37 -15.72 1.20
N VAL A 135 1.09 -14.98 2.05
CA VAL A 135 1.97 -13.87 1.66
C VAL A 135 2.96 -14.25 0.54
N PRO A 136 3.72 -15.37 0.60
CA PRO A 136 4.64 -15.75 -0.48
C PRO A 136 3.93 -15.94 -1.83
N VAL A 137 2.72 -16.52 -1.79
CA VAL A 137 1.89 -16.73 -2.97
C VAL A 137 1.42 -15.38 -3.53
N LEU A 138 1.02 -14.44 -2.68
CA LEU A 138 0.63 -13.09 -3.11
C LEU A 138 1.80 -12.33 -3.75
N ILE A 139 2.99 -12.43 -3.17
CA ILE A 139 4.21 -11.83 -3.75
C ILE A 139 4.50 -12.47 -5.12
N ALA A 140 4.44 -13.80 -5.22
CA ALA A 140 4.67 -14.51 -6.48
C ALA A 140 3.67 -14.10 -7.57
N ILE A 141 2.38 -14.04 -7.24
CA ILE A 141 1.33 -13.57 -8.16
C ILE A 141 1.58 -12.13 -8.60
N ALA A 142 1.92 -11.25 -7.65
CA ALA A 142 2.21 -9.85 -7.93
C ALA A 142 3.43 -9.70 -8.85
N LEU A 143 4.50 -10.49 -8.65
CA LEU A 143 5.66 -10.53 -9.52
C LEU A 143 5.32 -11.00 -10.93
N VAL A 144 4.59 -12.11 -11.05
CA VAL A 144 4.12 -12.63 -12.34
C VAL A 144 3.30 -11.57 -13.07
N LEU A 145 2.39 -10.89 -12.36
CA LEU A 145 1.58 -9.82 -12.94
C LEU A 145 2.45 -8.66 -13.45
N VAL A 146 3.45 -8.21 -12.67
CA VAL A 146 4.38 -7.14 -13.06
C VAL A 146 5.14 -7.52 -14.34
N VAL A 147 5.56 -8.77 -14.47
CA VAL A 147 6.28 -9.30 -15.63
C VAL A 147 5.38 -9.43 -16.85
N LEU A 148 4.15 -9.93 -16.68
CA LEU A 148 3.21 -10.18 -17.78
C LEU A 148 2.45 -8.93 -18.25
N GLN A 149 2.33 -7.90 -17.40
CA GLN A 149 1.66 -6.64 -17.71
C GLN A 149 1.94 -6.08 -19.12
N PRO A 150 3.20 -5.89 -19.58
CA PRO A 150 3.46 -5.29 -20.89
C PRO A 150 2.93 -6.13 -22.04
N TRP A 151 3.06 -7.46 -21.94
CA TRP A 151 2.58 -8.38 -22.95
C TRP A 151 1.04 -8.39 -22.98
N LEU A 152 0.41 -8.44 -21.81
CA LEU A 152 -1.04 -8.41 -21.67
C LEU A 152 -1.63 -7.11 -22.24
N ASN A 153 -1.04 -5.96 -21.88
CA ASN A 153 -1.47 -4.67 -22.40
C ASN A 153 -1.32 -4.55 -23.92
N ARG A 154 -0.27 -5.15 -24.49
CA ARG A 154 -0.06 -5.15 -25.95
C ARG A 154 -1.08 -6.04 -26.67
N LYS A 155 -1.33 -7.25 -26.15
CA LYS A 155 -2.23 -8.23 -26.77
C LYS A 155 -3.70 -7.82 -26.67
N LEU A 156 -4.08 -7.09 -25.62
CA LEU A 156 -5.45 -6.57 -25.46
C LEU A 156 -5.65 -5.16 -26.04
N ALA A 157 -4.63 -4.57 -26.67
CA ALA A 157 -4.76 -3.26 -27.30
C ALA A 157 -5.68 -3.24 -28.53
N GLU A 158 -6.03 -4.41 -29.07
CA GLU A 158 -6.83 -4.60 -30.29
C GLU A 158 -8.34 -4.72 -30.03
N ARG A 159 -8.80 -4.69 -28.77
CA ARG A 159 -10.25 -4.75 -28.45
C ARG A 159 -10.89 -3.38 -28.51
N GLU A 160 -12.20 -3.33 -28.78
CA GLU A 160 -12.98 -2.09 -28.69
C GLU A 160 -12.86 -1.49 -27.28
N ARG A 161 -12.37 -0.26 -27.22
CA ARG A 161 -12.17 0.49 -25.98
C ARG A 161 -13.29 1.49 -25.83
N HIS A 162 -13.86 1.57 -24.63
CA HIS A 162 -14.82 2.61 -24.30
C HIS A 162 -14.13 3.79 -23.63
N GLU A 163 -14.60 5.01 -23.90
CA GLU A 163 -14.03 6.26 -23.41
C GLU A 163 -13.94 6.33 -21.85
N HIS A 164 -14.78 5.54 -21.17
CA HIS A 164 -14.89 5.47 -19.70
C HIS A 164 -14.75 4.05 -19.11
N GLY A 165 -14.47 3.01 -19.92
CA GLY A 165 -14.36 1.61 -19.46
C GLY A 165 -15.63 0.93 -18.93
N GLY A 166 -16.73 1.68 -18.76
CA GLY A 166 -18.04 1.11 -18.43
C GLY A 166 -18.13 0.51 -17.02
N VAL A 167 -19.12 -0.37 -16.82
CA VAL A 167 -19.34 -1.08 -15.55
C VAL A 167 -18.22 -2.10 -15.29
N ALA A 168 -17.69 -2.72 -16.34
CA ALA A 168 -16.58 -3.68 -16.23
C ALA A 168 -15.34 -3.06 -15.58
N LEU A 169 -14.97 -1.83 -15.96
CA LEU A 169 -13.84 -1.13 -15.33
C LEU A 169 -14.15 -0.78 -13.87
N TRP A 170 -15.38 -0.38 -13.57
CA TRP A 170 -15.78 -0.07 -12.20
C TRP A 170 -15.67 -1.30 -11.29
N VAL A 171 -16.20 -2.45 -11.72
CA VAL A 171 -16.10 -3.73 -11.00
C VAL A 171 -14.64 -4.16 -10.88
N GLY A 172 -13.86 -4.07 -11.96
CA GLY A 172 -12.44 -4.40 -11.92
C GLY A 172 -11.65 -3.53 -10.92
N VAL A 173 -11.91 -2.23 -10.90
CA VAL A 173 -11.29 -1.29 -9.95
C VAL A 173 -11.74 -1.57 -8.52
N PHE A 174 -13.01 -1.95 -8.30
CA PHE A 174 -13.51 -2.39 -7.00
C PHE A 174 -12.76 -3.64 -6.51
N LEU A 175 -12.63 -4.68 -7.34
CA LEU A 175 -11.89 -5.90 -7.01
C LEU A 175 -10.40 -5.61 -6.76
N ALA A 176 -9.79 -4.76 -7.58
CA ALA A 176 -8.43 -4.29 -7.36
C ALA A 176 -8.30 -3.49 -6.05
N GLY A 177 -9.34 -2.77 -5.65
CA GLY A 177 -9.45 -2.09 -4.36
C GLY A 177 -9.50 -3.07 -3.19
N ILE A 178 -10.25 -4.17 -3.28
CA ILE A 178 -10.27 -5.24 -2.26
C ILE A 178 -8.87 -5.80 -2.07
N TYR A 179 -8.23 -6.19 -3.16
CA TYR A 179 -6.85 -6.68 -3.12
C TYR A 179 -5.89 -5.62 -2.57
N GLY A 180 -6.09 -4.36 -2.96
CA GLY A 180 -5.33 -3.20 -2.51
C GLY A 180 -5.39 -2.96 -1.01
N GLY A 181 -6.59 -2.97 -0.44
CA GLY A 181 -6.80 -2.80 0.99
C GLY A 181 -6.35 -4.01 1.82
N TYR A 182 -6.31 -5.20 1.21
CA TYR A 182 -5.82 -6.40 1.87
C TYR A 182 -4.28 -6.46 1.91
N PHE A 183 -3.61 -6.30 0.76
CA PHE A 183 -2.14 -6.45 0.65
C PHE A 183 -1.44 -5.32 -0.13
N GLY A 184 -2.10 -4.69 -1.10
CA GLY A 184 -1.55 -3.51 -1.81
C GLY A 184 -0.42 -3.78 -2.83
N ALA A 185 0.28 -4.91 -2.75
CA ALA A 185 1.41 -5.21 -3.65
C ALA A 185 1.01 -5.34 -5.12
N ALA A 186 1.63 -4.57 -6.00
CA ALA A 186 1.25 -4.52 -7.43
C ALA A 186 -0.22 -4.14 -7.72
N GLN A 187 -0.95 -3.55 -6.75
CA GLN A 187 -2.32 -3.06 -6.98
C GLN A 187 -2.38 -2.07 -8.15
N GLY A 188 -1.40 -1.16 -8.25
CA GLY A 188 -1.38 -0.18 -9.32
C GLY A 188 -1.15 -0.81 -10.70
N VAL A 189 -0.49 -1.97 -10.76
CA VAL A 189 -0.34 -2.76 -11.99
C VAL A 189 -1.67 -3.36 -12.41
N LEU A 190 -2.45 -3.89 -11.46
CA LEU A 190 -3.82 -4.39 -11.73
C LEU A 190 -4.70 -3.28 -12.30
N VAL A 191 -4.75 -2.12 -11.63
CA VAL A 191 -5.56 -0.98 -12.05
C VAL A 191 -5.11 -0.44 -13.42
N MET A 192 -3.80 -0.35 -13.67
CA MET A 192 -3.27 0.04 -14.97
C MET A 192 -3.58 -0.97 -16.08
N GLY A 193 -3.52 -2.27 -15.79
CA GLY A 193 -3.89 -3.33 -16.72
C GLY A 193 -5.37 -3.26 -17.09
N LEU A 194 -6.25 -3.16 -16.09
CA LEU A 194 -7.69 -3.02 -16.30
C LEU A 194 -8.03 -1.79 -17.14
N MET A 195 -7.45 -0.63 -16.81
CA MET A 195 -7.64 0.57 -17.60
C MET A 195 -7.07 0.41 -19.02
N GLY A 196 -5.92 -0.25 -19.21
CA GLY A 196 -5.29 -0.38 -20.54
C GLY A 196 -6.07 -1.27 -21.50
N VAL A 197 -6.84 -2.19 -20.94
CA VAL A 197 -7.75 -3.07 -21.67
C VAL A 197 -9.08 -2.39 -21.95
N LEU A 198 -9.65 -1.70 -20.96
CA LEU A 198 -11.05 -1.25 -21.00
C LEU A 198 -11.21 0.22 -21.41
N MET A 199 -10.15 1.03 -21.34
CA MET A 199 -10.20 2.47 -21.56
C MET A 199 -9.19 2.91 -22.62
N SER A 200 -9.61 3.84 -23.50
CA SER A 200 -8.75 4.51 -24.46
C SER A 200 -8.23 5.83 -23.87
N GLU A 201 -7.03 5.80 -23.28
CA GLU A 201 -6.39 6.99 -22.73
C GLU A 201 -4.86 6.84 -22.80
N HIS A 202 -4.15 7.95 -22.81
CA HIS A 202 -2.70 7.96 -22.79
C HIS A 202 -2.17 7.36 -21.48
N ILE A 203 -1.15 6.51 -21.57
CA ILE A 203 -0.61 5.73 -20.44
C ILE A 203 -0.24 6.59 -19.22
N GLN A 204 0.28 7.80 -19.43
CA GLN A 204 0.65 8.70 -18.34
C GLN A 204 -0.57 9.32 -17.63
N ARG A 205 -1.66 9.55 -18.37
CA ARG A 205 -2.93 10.06 -17.82
C ARG A 205 -3.65 8.97 -17.04
N MET A 206 -3.60 7.74 -17.51
CA MET A 206 -4.04 6.56 -16.75
C MET A 206 -3.22 6.37 -15.48
N ASN A 207 -1.90 6.57 -15.55
CA ASN A 207 -1.03 6.46 -14.38
C ASN A 207 -1.34 7.55 -13.34
N ALA A 208 -1.68 8.76 -13.77
CA ALA A 208 -2.18 9.81 -12.89
C ALA A 208 -3.46 9.38 -12.15
N LEU A 209 -4.43 8.82 -12.87
CA LEU A 209 -5.67 8.30 -12.29
C LEU A 209 -5.38 7.15 -11.31
N LYS A 210 -4.54 6.18 -11.70
CA LYS A 210 -4.06 5.10 -10.83
C LYS A 210 -3.48 5.65 -9.53
N ASN A 211 -2.59 6.63 -9.59
CA ASN A 211 -1.95 7.20 -8.41
C ASN A 211 -2.97 7.75 -7.41
N VAL A 212 -4.01 8.45 -7.90
CA VAL A 212 -5.11 8.92 -7.05
C VAL A 212 -5.87 7.76 -6.43
N LEU A 213 -6.32 6.80 -7.25
CA LEU A 213 -7.11 5.66 -6.76
C LEU A 213 -6.34 4.84 -5.71
N THR A 214 -5.06 4.53 -5.97
CA THR A 214 -4.22 3.79 -5.04
C THR A 214 -3.90 4.58 -3.77
N ALA A 215 -3.74 5.91 -3.87
CA ALA A 215 -3.50 6.75 -2.68
C ALA A 215 -4.70 6.73 -1.73
N PHE A 216 -5.92 6.78 -2.27
CA PHE A 216 -7.14 6.70 -1.47
C PHE A 216 -7.40 5.30 -0.91
N VAL A 217 -7.03 4.23 -1.62
CA VAL A 217 -7.07 2.85 -1.08
C VAL A 217 -6.10 2.71 0.09
N ASN A 218 -4.86 3.15 -0.06
CA ASN A 218 -3.88 3.13 1.03
C ASN A 218 -4.34 4.00 2.21
N LEU A 219 -4.93 5.17 1.93
CA LEU A 219 -5.47 6.05 2.97
C LEU A 219 -6.58 5.37 3.77
N ILE A 220 -7.60 4.81 3.08
CA ILE A 220 -8.74 4.22 3.79
C ILE A 220 -8.33 2.96 4.56
N ALA A 221 -7.47 2.12 3.98
CA ALA A 221 -6.92 0.95 4.66
C ALA A 221 -6.07 1.38 5.87
N GLY A 222 -5.18 2.34 5.69
CA GLY A 222 -4.36 2.89 6.77
C GLY A 222 -5.18 3.48 7.91
N VAL A 223 -6.17 4.32 7.60
CA VAL A 223 -7.08 4.89 8.61
C VAL A 223 -7.77 3.78 9.40
N LEU A 224 -8.26 2.73 8.74
CA LEU A 224 -8.86 1.58 9.44
C LEU A 224 -7.84 0.85 10.32
N PHE A 225 -6.62 0.63 9.84
CA PHE A 225 -5.59 -0.07 10.60
C PHE A 225 -5.14 0.68 11.86
N ILE A 226 -5.13 2.02 11.85
CA ILE A 226 -4.80 2.83 13.04
C ILE A 226 -5.70 2.48 14.23
N PHE A 227 -6.97 2.11 13.98
CA PHE A 227 -7.93 1.84 15.05
C PHE A 227 -7.97 0.37 15.49
N ILE A 228 -7.48 -0.56 14.67
CA ILE A 228 -7.82 -1.98 14.82
C ILE A 228 -6.58 -2.90 14.85
N ALA A 229 -5.42 -2.46 14.36
CA ALA A 229 -4.22 -3.29 14.24
C ALA A 229 -3.03 -2.69 15.00
N ASP A 230 -2.07 -3.55 15.33
CA ASP A 230 -0.78 -3.12 15.87
C ASP A 230 0.08 -2.50 14.77
N VAL A 231 0.49 -1.25 15.02
CA VAL A 231 1.24 -0.43 14.08
C VAL A 231 2.66 -0.20 14.63
N ALA A 232 3.65 -0.63 13.88
CA ALA A 232 5.04 -0.24 14.10
C ALA A 232 5.27 1.20 13.59
N TRP A 233 5.14 2.18 14.49
CA TRP A 233 5.17 3.61 14.16
C TRP A 233 6.53 4.09 13.65
N ASP A 234 7.62 3.50 14.13
CA ASP A 234 8.97 3.82 13.65
C ASP A 234 9.12 3.48 12.16
N ALA A 235 8.70 2.27 11.78
CA ALA A 235 8.67 1.84 10.38
C ALA A 235 7.75 2.75 9.54
N VAL A 236 6.56 3.10 10.05
CA VAL A 236 5.63 4.02 9.37
C VAL A 236 6.30 5.36 9.09
N LEU A 237 6.97 5.96 10.07
CA LEU A 237 7.60 7.27 9.93
C LEU A 237 8.76 7.22 8.93
N LEU A 238 9.64 6.22 9.05
CA LEU A 238 10.77 6.04 8.14
C LEU A 238 10.30 5.82 6.69
N LEU A 239 9.30 4.97 6.49
CA LEU A 239 8.68 4.75 5.19
C LEU A 239 7.97 5.98 4.65
N ALA A 240 7.28 6.75 5.50
CA ALA A 240 6.61 7.98 5.10
C ALA A 240 7.62 9.02 4.59
N LEU A 241 8.70 9.24 5.33
CA LEU A 241 9.76 10.18 4.94
C LEU A 241 10.40 9.76 3.61
N GLY A 242 10.81 8.49 3.50
CA GLY A 242 11.39 7.96 2.28
C GLY A 242 10.41 8.04 1.10
N SER A 243 9.18 7.60 1.29
CA SER A 243 8.20 7.48 0.21
C SER A 243 7.72 8.82 -0.32
N VAL A 244 7.69 9.88 0.48
CA VAL A 244 7.40 11.24 0.00
C VAL A 244 8.47 11.71 -0.98
N VAL A 245 9.75 11.56 -0.61
CA VAL A 245 10.89 11.91 -1.46
C VAL A 245 10.89 11.05 -2.72
N GLY A 246 10.75 9.74 -2.54
CA GLY A 246 10.62 8.76 -3.61
C GLY A 246 9.51 9.09 -4.58
N GLY A 247 8.33 9.46 -4.09
CA GLY A 247 7.17 9.80 -4.90
C GLY A 247 7.41 11.03 -5.80
N GLN A 248 8.05 12.08 -5.28
CA GLN A 248 8.43 13.24 -6.09
C GLN A 248 9.49 12.89 -7.15
N ILE A 249 10.51 12.11 -6.77
CA ILE A 249 11.55 11.67 -7.70
C ILE A 249 10.94 10.77 -8.78
N GLY A 250 10.09 9.82 -8.42
CA GLY A 250 9.37 8.95 -9.34
C GLY A 250 8.49 9.73 -10.32
N ALA A 251 7.76 10.73 -9.81
CA ALA A 251 6.92 11.58 -10.64
C ALA A 251 7.72 12.46 -11.60
N LYS A 252 8.91 12.96 -11.25
CA LYS A 252 9.70 13.84 -12.14
C LYS A 252 10.65 13.06 -13.05
N VAL A 253 11.43 12.17 -12.46
CA VAL A 253 12.54 11.45 -13.10
C VAL A 253 12.14 10.03 -13.43
N GLY A 254 11.45 9.34 -12.52
CA GLY A 254 11.12 7.92 -12.67
C GLY A 254 10.28 7.61 -13.92
N ARG A 255 9.43 8.54 -14.37
CA ARG A 255 8.68 8.40 -15.63
C ARG A 255 9.56 8.35 -16.90
N ARG A 256 10.84 8.76 -16.81
CA ARG A 256 11.82 8.71 -17.90
C ARG A 256 12.68 7.45 -17.88
N LEU A 257 12.62 6.67 -16.80
CA LEU A 257 13.39 5.44 -16.69
C LEU A 257 12.83 4.36 -17.63
N PRO A 258 13.68 3.52 -18.24
CA PRO A 258 13.21 2.40 -19.04
C PRO A 258 12.33 1.49 -18.18
N PRO A 259 11.11 1.15 -18.62
CA PRO A 259 10.20 0.27 -17.86
C PRO A 259 10.83 -1.07 -17.48
N VAL A 260 11.77 -1.56 -18.29
CA VAL A 260 12.52 -2.80 -18.05
C VAL A 260 13.34 -2.71 -16.76
N VAL A 261 14.01 -1.57 -16.50
CA VAL A 261 14.84 -1.39 -15.31
C VAL A 261 13.99 -1.42 -14.05
N LEU A 262 12.87 -0.69 -14.04
CA LEU A 262 11.96 -0.65 -12.91
C LEU A 262 11.41 -2.04 -12.59
N ARG A 263 11.03 -2.81 -13.62
CA ARG A 263 10.56 -4.19 -13.45
C ARG A 263 11.66 -5.12 -12.97
N ALA A 264 12.88 -5.02 -13.51
CA ALA A 264 14.00 -5.84 -13.08
C ALA A 264 14.30 -5.65 -11.58
N VAL A 265 14.27 -4.40 -11.10
CA VAL A 265 14.43 -4.09 -9.67
C VAL A 265 13.31 -4.73 -8.84
N ILE A 266 12.05 -4.59 -9.26
CA ILE A 266 10.89 -5.19 -8.57
C ILE A 266 11.03 -6.71 -8.49
N VAL A 267 11.38 -7.35 -9.62
CA VAL A 267 11.53 -8.81 -9.71
C VAL A 267 12.68 -9.31 -8.84
N LEU A 268 13.83 -8.62 -8.87
CA LEU A 268 14.99 -8.99 -8.06
C LEU A 268 14.66 -8.93 -6.57
N VAL A 269 14.09 -7.81 -6.10
CA VAL A 269 13.75 -7.64 -4.67
C VAL A 269 12.68 -8.63 -4.24
N GLY A 270 11.64 -8.84 -5.05
CA GLY A 270 10.59 -9.81 -4.74
C GLY A 270 11.07 -11.26 -4.76
N ALA A 271 12.01 -11.62 -5.65
CA ALA A 271 12.61 -12.95 -5.66
C ALA A 271 13.46 -13.20 -4.40
N VAL A 272 14.29 -12.22 -4.02
CA VAL A 272 15.06 -12.28 -2.77
C VAL A 272 14.13 -12.41 -1.56
N ALA A 273 13.01 -11.69 -1.54
CA ALA A 273 12.00 -11.79 -0.51
C ALA A 273 11.41 -13.19 -0.38
N ILE A 274 11.01 -13.80 -1.49
CA ILE A 274 10.45 -15.15 -1.50
C ILE A 274 11.48 -16.15 -0.96
N VAL A 275 12.72 -16.08 -1.44
CA VAL A 275 13.80 -16.95 -0.95
C VAL A 275 13.98 -16.78 0.55
N GLN A 276 14.06 -15.54 1.04
CA GLN A 276 14.25 -15.26 2.46
C GLN A 276 13.11 -15.83 3.31
N ILE A 277 11.85 -15.65 2.91
CA ILE A 277 10.68 -16.15 3.64
C ILE A 277 10.67 -17.67 3.67
N LEU A 278 11.07 -18.35 2.58
CA LEU A 278 11.11 -19.81 2.51
C LEU A 278 12.29 -20.44 3.28
N THR A 279 13.34 -19.67 3.53
CA THR A 279 14.56 -20.15 4.23
C THR A 279 14.59 -19.86 5.73
N ARG A 280 13.61 -19.13 6.26
CA ARG A 280 13.45 -18.84 7.69
C ARG A 280 12.44 -19.81 8.31
#